data_AF-A0A4Y2QAP2-F1
#
_entry.id   AF-A0A4Y2QAP2-F1
#
_cell.length_a   1.000
_cell.length_b   1.000
_cell.length_c   1.000
_cell.angle_alpha   90.00
_cell.angle_beta   90.00
_cell.angle_gamma   90.00
#
_symmetry.space_group_name_H-M   'P 1'
#
loop_
_entity.id
_entity.type
_entity.pdbx_description
1 polymer ?
#
loop_
_entity_poly.entity_id
_entity_poly.type
_entity_poly.pdbx_seq_one_letter_code
_entity_poly.pdbx_strand_id
1 'polypeptide(L)'
;MALAPLNANQKAIIYTDSRNDINALRSAKHNNHPLVMKCFDLHHTLKNTKIKYCWIPGHAGNPRNENADKAAKNSNATRETFVPLSDALQAAKFSQHRIWQRIWDGQTSNKLYNIQPSIKGFGNLAARKHDVILTRLRVGHTFIAHRHLLCSDPAPICNICNCI
;
A
#
# COMPACT_ATOMS: atom_id res chain seq x y z
N MET A 1 -27.18 10.02 27.11
CA MET A 1 -26.28 9.04 27.75
C MET A 1 -25.45 9.79 28.77
N ALA A 2 -25.83 9.74 30.05
CA ALA A 2 -25.13 10.45 31.11
C ALA A 2 -23.79 9.77 31.37
N LEU A 3 -22.69 10.44 31.01
CA LEU A 3 -21.35 10.01 31.37
C LEU A 3 -21.14 10.41 32.83
N ALA A 4 -21.24 9.43 33.73
CA ALA A 4 -20.72 9.62 35.09
C ALA A 4 -19.23 9.98 34.99
N PRO A 5 -18.75 10.99 35.73
CA PRO A 5 -17.33 11.34 35.71
C PRO A 5 -16.49 10.13 36.12
N LEU A 6 -15.51 9.78 35.28
CA LEU A 6 -14.57 8.71 35.57
C LEU A 6 -13.75 9.10 36.80
N ASN A 7 -13.88 8.35 37.89
CA ASN A 7 -13.11 8.56 39.12
C ASN A 7 -11.62 8.32 38.87
N ALA A 8 -10.76 9.12 39.50
CA ALA A 8 -9.30 8.98 39.40
C ALA A 8 -8.86 7.57 39.88
N ASN A 9 -7.87 6.97 39.19
CA ASN A 9 -7.29 5.62 39.39
C ASN A 9 -8.05 4.42 38.79
N GLN A 10 -8.98 4.62 37.84
CA GLN A 10 -9.60 3.49 37.13
C GLN A 10 -8.64 2.82 36.14
N LYS A 11 -8.64 1.48 36.13
CA LYS A 11 -7.98 0.66 35.10
C LYS A 11 -9.03 0.26 34.07
N ALA A 12 -8.78 0.53 32.80
CA ALA A 12 -9.68 0.18 31.70
C ALA A 12 -8.96 -0.68 30.66
N ILE A 13 -9.70 -1.59 30.02
CA ILE A 13 -9.22 -2.36 28.87
C ILE A 13 -10.15 -2.05 27.69
N ILE A 14 -9.59 -1.59 26.58
CA ILE A 14 -10.27 -1.38 25.31
C ILE A 14 -9.97 -2.58 24.43
N TYR A 15 -11.01 -3.31 24.05
CA TYR A 15 -10.94 -4.39 23.07
C TYR A 15 -11.23 -3.82 21.69
N THR A 16 -10.39 -4.13 20.71
CA THR A 16 -10.57 -3.72 19.30
C THR A 16 -10.08 -4.80 18.38
N ASP A 17 -10.74 -4.97 17.24
CA ASP A 17 -10.31 -5.87 16.17
C ASP A 17 -9.32 -5.22 15.19
N SER A 18 -9.12 -3.91 15.30
CA SER A 18 -8.15 -3.17 14.49
C SER A 18 -6.75 -3.25 15.09
N ARG A 19 -5.97 -4.24 14.62
CA ARG A 19 -4.54 -4.34 14.96
C ARG A 19 -3.75 -3.12 14.49
N ASN A 20 -4.17 -2.51 13.38
CA ASN A 20 -3.54 -1.32 12.82
C ASN A 20 -3.67 -0.12 13.75
N ASP A 21 -4.84 0.08 14.38
CA ASP A 21 -5.06 1.22 15.29
C ASP A 21 -4.20 1.10 16.55
N ILE A 22 -4.06 -0.11 17.10
CA ILE A 22 -3.16 -0.36 18.24
C ILE A 22 -1.71 -0.02 17.85
N ASN A 23 -1.27 -0.47 16.67
CA ASN A 23 0.07 -0.18 16.18
C ASN A 23 0.28 1.32 15.94
N ALA A 24 -0.70 2.00 15.36
CA ALA A 24 -0.65 3.43 15.08
C ALA A 24 -0.57 4.26 16.37
N LEU A 25 -1.38 3.92 17.39
CA LEU A 25 -1.30 4.56 18.71
C LEU A 25 0.04 4.31 19.39
N ARG A 26 0.59 3.10 19.27
CA ARG A 26 1.91 2.77 19.83
C ARG A 26 3.05 3.54 19.16
N SER A 27 2.96 3.78 17.85
CA SER A 27 3.94 4.56 17.09
C SER A 27 3.59 6.04 16.95
N ALA A 28 2.52 6.52 17.59
CA ALA A 28 1.99 7.87 17.42
C ALA A 28 3.03 8.97 17.70
N LYS A 29 3.96 8.74 18.65
CA LYS A 29 5.09 9.65 18.91
C LYS A 29 6.02 9.89 17.72
N HIS A 30 5.98 9.00 16.73
CA HIS A 30 6.77 9.03 15.51
C HIS A 30 5.90 9.12 14.25
N ASN A 31 4.58 9.31 14.40
CA ASN A 31 3.63 9.32 13.31
C ASN A 31 2.87 10.64 13.28
N ASN A 32 3.12 11.46 12.25
CA ASN A 32 2.46 12.77 12.08
C ASN A 32 1.09 12.69 11.38
N HIS A 33 0.51 11.49 11.23
CA HIS A 33 -0.80 11.35 10.63
C HIS A 33 -1.87 12.02 11.51
N PRO A 34 -2.65 13.00 11.00
CA PRO A 34 -3.50 13.85 11.82
C PRO A 34 -4.60 13.08 12.57
N LEU A 35 -5.16 12.01 11.97
CA LEU A 35 -6.14 11.16 12.68
C LEU A 35 -5.50 10.38 13.83
N VAL A 36 -4.26 9.91 13.66
CA VAL A 36 -3.54 9.17 14.70
C VAL A 36 -3.20 10.12 15.85
N MET A 37 -2.78 11.35 15.54
CA MET A 37 -2.53 12.38 16.53
C MET A 37 -3.80 12.77 17.30
N LYS A 38 -4.94 12.96 16.63
CA LYS A 38 -6.23 13.19 17.32
C LYS A 38 -6.55 12.06 18.31
N CYS A 39 -6.41 10.80 17.89
CA CYS A 39 -6.63 9.66 18.77
C CYS A 39 -5.62 9.61 19.93
N PHE A 40 -4.37 9.96 19.66
CA PHE A 40 -3.31 10.02 20.66
C PHE A 40 -3.55 11.13 21.69
N ASP A 41 -4.00 12.31 21.26
CA ASP A 41 -4.37 13.42 22.13
C ASP A 41 -5.57 13.04 23.02
N LEU A 42 -6.59 12.41 22.45
CA LEU A 42 -7.73 11.86 23.21
C LEU A 42 -7.30 10.78 24.21
N HIS A 43 -6.33 9.93 23.87
CA HIS A 43 -5.76 9.00 24.84
C HIS A 43 -5.06 9.75 25.98
N HIS A 44 -4.38 10.86 25.69
CA HIS A 44 -3.70 11.70 26.68
C HIS A 44 -4.63 12.59 27.48
N THR A 45 -5.88 12.85 27.08
CA THR A 45 -6.83 13.55 27.97
C THR A 45 -7.28 12.65 29.12
N LEU A 46 -7.16 11.33 28.96
CA LEU A 46 -7.53 10.30 29.94
C LEU A 46 -6.41 10.00 30.96
N LYS A 47 -5.56 10.98 31.31
CA LYS A 47 -4.33 10.80 32.13
C LYS A 47 -4.54 10.06 33.47
N ASN A 48 -5.73 10.18 34.04
CA ASN A 48 -6.06 9.59 35.34
C ASN A 48 -6.58 8.14 35.22
N THR A 49 -6.62 7.59 34.01
CA THR A 49 -7.11 6.25 33.69
C THR A 49 -6.00 5.42 33.08
N LYS A 50 -5.69 4.26 33.67
CA LYS A 50 -4.72 3.33 33.08
C LYS A 50 -5.42 2.48 32.02
N ILE A 51 -5.28 2.86 30.75
CA ILE A 51 -5.90 2.18 29.62
C ILE A 51 -4.94 1.15 29.02
N LYS A 52 -5.40 -0.09 28.84
CA LYS A 52 -4.74 -1.13 28.04
C LYS A 52 -5.55 -1.41 26.78
N TYR A 53 -4.88 -1.65 25.66
CA TYR A 53 -5.52 -2.09 24.43
C TYR A 53 -5.29 -3.59 24.24
N CYS A 54 -6.37 -4.32 23.91
CA CYS A 54 -6.34 -5.75 23.63
C CYS A 54 -6.88 -6.00 22.22
N TRP A 55 -6.08 -6.63 21.38
CA TRP A 55 -6.52 -7.04 20.05
C TRP A 55 -7.40 -8.29 20.15
N ILE A 56 -8.53 -8.29 19.46
CA ILE A 56 -9.41 -9.46 19.30
C ILE A 56 -9.64 -9.75 17.81
N PRO A 57 -9.93 -10.99 17.41
CA PRO A 57 -10.29 -11.27 16.02
C PRO A 57 -11.64 -10.62 15.66
N GLY A 58 -11.67 -9.91 14.54
CA GLY A 58 -12.90 -9.36 13.96
C GLY A 58 -13.79 -10.47 13.38
N HIS A 59 -15.12 -10.25 13.40
CA HIS A 59 -16.13 -11.20 12.89
C HIS A 59 -16.07 -12.62 13.48
N ALA A 60 -15.52 -12.77 14.69
CA ALA A 60 -15.37 -14.07 15.36
C ALA A 60 -16.55 -14.44 16.28
N GLY A 61 -17.74 -13.85 16.08
CA GLY A 61 -18.91 -14.16 16.90
C GLY A 61 -18.93 -13.49 18.27
N ASN A 62 -18.10 -12.46 18.52
CA ASN A 62 -18.13 -11.71 19.78
C ASN A 62 -19.26 -10.68 19.75
N PRO A 63 -20.36 -10.87 20.53
CA PRO A 63 -21.53 -10.01 20.41
C PRO A 63 -21.24 -8.55 20.75
N ARG A 64 -20.28 -8.29 21.65
CA ARG A 64 -19.92 -6.92 22.04
C ARG A 64 -19.19 -6.18 20.92
N ASN A 65 -18.26 -6.85 20.23
CA ASN A 65 -17.56 -6.26 19.08
C ASN A 65 -18.53 -6.03 17.93
N GLU A 66 -19.34 -7.04 17.61
CA GLU A 66 -20.33 -6.93 16.53
C GLU A 66 -21.36 -5.83 16.78
N ASN A 67 -21.77 -5.62 18.03
CA ASN A 67 -22.64 -4.51 18.40
C ASN A 67 -21.93 -3.16 18.26
N ALA A 68 -20.64 -3.06 18.59
CA ALA A 68 -19.85 -1.86 18.34
C ALA A 68 -19.73 -1.58 16.84
N ASP A 69 -19.46 -2.60 16.01
CA ASP A 69 -19.41 -2.47 14.55
C ASP A 69 -20.75 -2.03 13.95
N LYS A 70 -21.86 -2.63 14.40
CA LYS A 70 -23.21 -2.24 14.00
C LYS A 70 -23.51 -0.80 14.40
N ALA A 71 -23.15 -0.40 15.62
CA ALA A 71 -23.33 0.98 16.09
C ALA A 71 -22.51 1.97 15.26
N ALA A 72 -21.26 1.63 14.92
CA ALA A 72 -20.41 2.45 14.06
C ALA A 72 -21.00 2.60 12.65
N LYS A 73 -21.46 1.49 12.03
CA LYS A 73 -22.09 1.47 10.70
C LYS A 73 -23.40 2.24 10.64
N ASN A 74 -24.21 2.16 11.70
CA ASN A 74 -25.52 2.81 11.78
C ASN A 74 -25.44 4.24 12.31
N SER A 75 -24.25 4.73 12.66
CA SER A 75 -24.11 6.10 13.13
C SER A 75 -24.41 7.06 11.97
N ASN A 76 -25.44 7.90 12.13
CA ASN A 76 -25.70 9.06 11.27
C ASN A 76 -24.72 10.21 11.57
N ALA A 77 -23.54 9.90 12.11
CA ALA A 77 -22.49 10.89 12.29
C ALA A 77 -22.18 11.48 10.91
N THR A 78 -22.18 12.80 10.81
CA THR A 78 -21.66 13.52 9.65
C THR A 78 -20.33 12.87 9.32
N ARG A 79 -20.25 12.16 8.18
CA ARG A 79 -18.99 11.52 7.76
C ARG A 79 -17.92 12.59 7.86
N GLU A 80 -16.91 12.40 8.70
CA GLU A 80 -15.75 13.31 8.72
C GLU A 80 -15.24 13.36 7.27
N THR A 81 -15.45 14.49 6.60
CA THR A 81 -14.99 14.72 5.23
C THR A 81 -13.50 15.03 5.18
N PHE A 82 -12.87 15.09 6.36
CA PHE A 82 -11.45 15.34 6.50
C PHE A 82 -10.66 14.14 5.99
N VAL A 83 -10.05 14.31 4.82
CA VAL A 83 -9.07 13.38 4.26
C VAL A 83 -7.70 14.04 4.39
N PRO A 84 -6.75 13.42 5.10
CA PRO A 84 -5.38 13.90 5.17
C PRO A 84 -4.78 14.05 3.76
N LEU A 85 -4.02 15.11 3.53
CA LEU A 85 -3.39 15.35 2.22
C LEU A 85 -2.49 14.17 1.81
N SER A 86 -1.82 13.52 2.76
CA SER A 86 -1.02 12.31 2.53
C SER A 86 -1.83 11.21 1.84
N ASP A 87 -3.07 11.00 2.30
CA ASP A 87 -3.93 9.93 1.86
C ASP A 87 -4.52 10.26 0.49
N ALA A 88 -4.92 11.52 0.29
CA ALA A 88 -5.37 12.02 -1.02
C ALA A 88 -4.26 11.90 -2.08
N LEU A 89 -3.03 12.30 -1.75
CA LEU A 89 -1.87 12.17 -2.63
C LEU A 89 -1.53 10.70 -2.90
N GLN A 90 -1.65 9.83 -1.89
CA GLN A 90 -1.42 8.39 -2.05
C GLN A 90 -2.47 7.77 -2.99
N ALA A 91 -3.74 8.15 -2.86
CA ALA A 91 -4.81 7.74 -3.75
C ALA A 91 -4.57 8.20 -5.20
N ALA A 92 -4.13 9.46 -5.38
CA ALA A 92 -3.75 9.99 -6.69
C ALA A 92 -2.60 9.18 -7.33
N LYS A 93 -1.55 8.87 -6.56
CA LYS A 93 -0.44 8.00 -7.00
C LYS A 93 -0.92 6.62 -7.41
N PHE A 94 -1.82 6.01 -6.65
CA PHE A 94 -2.39 4.71 -7.01
C PHE A 94 -3.24 4.78 -8.28
N SER A 95 -4.03 5.83 -8.44
CA SER A 95 -4.80 6.07 -9.67
C SER A 95 -3.89 6.20 -10.88
N GLN A 96 -2.83 7.00 -10.76
CA GLN A 96 -1.81 7.15 -11.79
C GLN A 96 -1.17 5.80 -12.13
N HIS A 97 -0.68 5.05 -11.14
CA HIS A 97 -0.09 3.72 -11.34
C HIS A 97 -1.08 2.77 -12.04
N ARG A 98 -2.37 2.81 -11.70
CA ARG A 98 -3.40 1.99 -12.34
C ARG A 98 -3.59 2.36 -13.81
N ILE A 99 -3.56 3.64 -14.15
CA ILE A 99 -3.65 4.10 -15.55
C ILE A 99 -2.43 3.61 -16.34
N TRP A 100 -1.22 3.81 -15.81
CA TRP A 100 0.01 3.32 -16.45
C TRP A 100 -0.01 1.80 -16.64
N GLN A 101 -0.48 1.06 -15.65
CA GLN A 101 -0.58 -0.39 -15.75
C GLN A 101 -1.55 -0.80 -16.86
N ARG A 102 -2.70 -0.14 -17.00
CA ARG A 102 -3.63 -0.41 -18.11
C ARG A 102 -3.03 -0.11 -19.49
N ILE A 103 -2.29 1.00 -19.62
CA ILE A 103 -1.59 1.33 -20.87
C ILE A 103 -0.58 0.24 -21.20
N TRP A 104 0.14 -0.23 -20.18
CA TRP A 104 1.13 -1.29 -20.30
C TRP A 104 0.50 -2.64 -20.66
N ASP A 105 -0.63 -3.00 -20.04
CA ASP A 105 -1.41 -4.21 -20.35
C ASP A 105 -1.91 -4.22 -21.80
N GLY A 106 -2.09 -3.03 -22.39
CA GLY A 106 -2.44 -2.86 -23.80
C GLY A 106 -1.27 -3.02 -24.78
N GLN A 107 -0.03 -3.14 -24.32
CA GLN A 107 1.17 -3.26 -25.18
C GLN A 107 1.39 -4.69 -25.69
N THR A 108 0.43 -5.21 -26.46
CA THR A 108 0.44 -6.60 -26.95
C THR A 108 1.56 -6.92 -27.94
N SER A 109 2.09 -5.92 -28.66
CA SER A 109 3.21 -6.07 -29.59
C SER A 109 4.59 -5.86 -28.94
N ASN A 110 4.63 -5.53 -27.65
CA ASN A 110 5.89 -5.25 -26.96
C ASN A 110 6.50 -6.53 -26.39
N LYS A 111 7.66 -6.94 -26.92
CA LYS A 111 8.42 -8.12 -26.45
C LYS A 111 8.73 -8.07 -24.95
N LEU A 112 8.94 -6.87 -24.39
CA LEU A 112 9.24 -6.69 -22.97
C LEU A 112 8.01 -6.98 -22.08
N TYR A 113 6.78 -6.77 -22.56
CA TYR A 113 5.56 -7.03 -21.79
C TYR A 113 5.46 -8.49 -21.37
N ASN A 114 5.79 -9.42 -22.27
CA ASN A 114 5.79 -10.86 -21.98
C ASN A 114 6.76 -11.24 -20.85
N ILE A 115 7.81 -10.46 -20.65
CA ILE A 115 8.80 -10.70 -19.60
C ILE A 115 8.42 -9.93 -18.33
N GLN A 116 7.92 -8.70 -18.48
CA GLN A 116 7.62 -7.79 -17.37
C GLN A 116 6.20 -7.25 -17.49
N PRO A 117 5.16 -8.00 -17.08
CA PRO A 117 3.77 -7.57 -17.22
C PRO A 117 3.39 -6.47 -16.22
N SER A 118 4.18 -6.21 -15.17
CA SER A 118 3.92 -5.11 -14.23
C SER A 118 4.82 -3.91 -14.48
N ILE A 119 4.25 -2.70 -14.44
CA ILE A 119 5.02 -1.45 -14.53
C ILE A 119 5.97 -1.24 -13.35
N LYS A 120 5.73 -1.92 -12.22
CA LYS A 120 6.61 -1.91 -11.05
C LYS A 120 7.97 -2.57 -11.36
N GLY A 121 7.98 -3.46 -12.35
CA GLY A 121 9.16 -4.21 -12.75
C GLY A 121 9.71 -5.12 -11.65
N PHE A 122 10.98 -5.49 -11.81
CA PHE A 122 11.64 -6.49 -10.96
C PHE A 122 12.40 -5.89 -9.76
N GLY A 123 12.30 -4.58 -9.54
CA GLY A 123 13.15 -3.86 -8.59
C GLY A 123 14.59 -3.71 -9.09
N ASN A 124 15.38 -2.91 -8.36
CA ASN A 124 16.79 -2.68 -8.67
C ASN A 124 17.66 -3.71 -7.92
N LEU A 125 18.71 -4.20 -8.57
CA LEU A 125 19.74 -5.00 -7.91
C LEU A 125 20.72 -4.11 -7.15
N ALA A 126 21.39 -4.68 -6.15
CA ALA A 126 22.38 -3.98 -5.34
C ALA A 126 23.56 -3.42 -6.17
N ALA A 127 23.84 -4.01 -7.33
CA ALA A 127 24.93 -3.59 -8.22
C ALA A 127 24.40 -3.18 -9.59
N ARG A 128 24.55 -1.89 -9.91
CA ARG A 128 24.13 -1.27 -11.19
C ARG A 128 24.58 -2.05 -12.43
N LYS A 129 25.77 -2.67 -12.40
CA LYS A 129 26.28 -3.48 -13.52
C LYS A 129 25.32 -4.63 -13.88
N HIS A 130 24.75 -5.30 -12.88
CA HIS A 130 23.82 -6.40 -13.11
C HIS A 130 22.48 -5.91 -13.64
N ASP A 131 21.97 -4.78 -13.15
CA ASP A 131 20.75 -4.16 -13.69
C ASP A 131 20.88 -3.82 -15.17
N VAL A 132 22.02 -3.25 -15.56
CA VAL A 132 22.30 -2.93 -16.98
C VAL A 132 22.31 -4.20 -17.83
N ILE A 133 22.98 -5.26 -17.37
CA ILE A 133 23.05 -6.53 -18.10
C ILE A 133 21.65 -7.14 -18.23
N LEU A 134 20.88 -7.24 -17.14
CA LEU A 134 19.53 -7.79 -17.16
C LEU A 134 18.58 -6.95 -18.02
N THR A 135 18.67 -5.64 -17.95
CA THR A 135 17.84 -4.75 -18.78
C THR A 135 18.11 -5.02 -20.25
N ARG A 136 19.38 -5.04 -20.67
CA ARG A 136 19.78 -5.35 -22.06
C ARG A 136 19.29 -6.73 -22.51
N LEU A 137 19.39 -7.75 -21.66
CA LEU A 137 18.87 -9.08 -21.94
C LEU A 137 17.36 -9.06 -22.17
N ARG A 138 16.60 -8.38 -21.29
CA ARG A 138 15.13 -8.30 -21.37
C ARG A 138 14.64 -7.55 -22.62
N VAL A 139 15.31 -6.48 -23.00
CA VAL A 139 14.97 -5.72 -24.22
C VAL A 139 15.63 -6.30 -25.48
N GLY A 140 16.33 -7.43 -25.38
CA GLY A 140 17.00 -8.07 -26.51
C GLY A 140 18.16 -7.26 -27.10
N HIS A 141 18.71 -6.28 -26.38
CA HIS A 141 19.86 -5.47 -26.79
C HIS A 141 21.19 -6.19 -26.46
N THR A 142 21.32 -7.42 -26.97
CA THR A 142 22.55 -8.21 -26.92
C THR A 142 23.31 -8.07 -28.22
N PHE A 143 24.62 -8.34 -28.19
CA PHE A 143 25.44 -8.34 -29.41
C PHE A 143 24.84 -9.25 -30.49
N ILE A 144 24.40 -10.46 -30.13
CA ILE A 144 23.82 -11.42 -31.09
C ILE A 144 22.57 -10.86 -31.77
N ALA A 145 21.66 -10.24 -31.02
CA ALA A 145 20.41 -9.72 -31.57
C ALA A 145 20.55 -8.37 -32.30
N HIS A 146 21.52 -7.54 -31.92
CA HIS A 146 21.71 -6.18 -32.46
C HIS A 146 22.97 -6.03 -33.31
N ARG A 147 23.71 -7.11 -33.60
CA ARG A 147 24.92 -7.08 -34.45
C ARG A 147 24.67 -6.38 -35.78
N HIS A 148 23.55 -6.69 -36.43
CA HIS A 148 23.19 -6.11 -37.72
C HIS A 148 23.02 -4.57 -37.65
N LEU A 149 22.48 -4.04 -36.55
CA LEU A 149 22.39 -2.60 -36.31
C LEU A 149 23.75 -1.97 -35.97
N LEU A 150 24.60 -2.67 -35.20
CA LEU A 150 25.88 -2.16 -34.73
C LEU A 150 27.00 -2.20 -35.79
N CYS A 151 26.97 -3.22 -36.66
CA CYS A 151 27.96 -3.44 -37.72
C CYS A 151 27.45 -3.03 -39.11
N SER A 152 26.21 -2.53 -39.21
CA SER A 152 25.52 -2.29 -40.49
C SER A 152 25.44 -3.53 -41.39
N ASP A 153 25.48 -4.72 -40.80
CA ASP A 153 25.22 -5.98 -41.50
C ASP A 153 23.72 -6.07 -41.86
N PRO A 154 23.33 -6.82 -42.90
CA PRO A 154 21.93 -7.08 -43.19
C PRO A 154 21.23 -7.78 -42.02
N ALA A 155 19.96 -7.45 -41.79
CA ALA A 155 19.19 -8.01 -40.69
C ALA A 155 19.04 -9.54 -40.86
N PRO A 156 19.34 -10.34 -39.82
CA PRO A 156 19.34 -11.79 -39.93
C PRO A 156 17.91 -12.31 -40.07
N ILE A 157 17.68 -13.16 -41.07
CA ILE A 157 16.39 -13.82 -41.28
C ILE A 157 16.32 -15.03 -40.35
N CYS A 158 15.22 -15.16 -39.61
CA CYS A 158 15.00 -16.31 -38.74
C CYS A 158 14.80 -17.58 -39.58
N ASN A 159 15.67 -18.58 -39.40
CA ASN A 159 15.63 -19.84 -40.15
C ASN A 159 14.35 -20.68 -39.90
N ILE A 160 13.59 -20.35 -38.85
CA ILE A 160 12.40 -21.09 -38.43
C ILE A 160 11.11 -20.47 -38.97
N CYS A 161 11.01 -19.13 -38.96
CA CYS A 161 9.79 -18.42 -39.40
C CYS A 161 9.99 -17.55 -40.65
N ASN A 162 11.22 -17.46 -41.17
CA ASN A 162 11.61 -16.67 -42.34
C ASN A 162 11.28 -15.17 -42.26
N CYS A 163 11.12 -14.65 -41.05
CA CYS A 163 10.93 -13.22 -40.78
C CYS A 163 12.26 -12.55 -40.42
N ILE A 164 12.37 -11.25 -40.73
CA ILE A 164 13.42 -10.33 -40.23
C ILE A 164 13.11 -9.92 -38.80
#